data_AF-A0A7X0CM15-F1
#
_entry.id   AF-A0A7X0CM15-F1
#
_cell.length_a   1.000
_cell.length_b   1.000
_cell.length_c   1.000
_cell.angle_alpha   90.00
_cell.angle_beta   90.00
_cell.angle_gamma   90.00
#
_symmetry.space_group_name_H-M   'P 1'
#
loop_
_entity.id
_entity.type
_entity.pdbx_description
1 polymer ?
#
loop_
_entity_poly.entity_id
_entity_poly.type
_entity_poly.pdbx_seq_one_letter_code
_entity_poly.pdbx_strand_id
1 'polypeptide(L)'
;MQFGVDEHGQRIEPFKNGRSVCPLCGNVLIAHCGDINAWHWHHYKAIDCDSWKEPETAWHLNWKKRWAGNEREVIIEKDGKKHIADIQNKNGIVIEFQNSPISMSTISARETFYGKMFWVINAKNFMEHLNIWSLVTKELKELEEDNRKSLAMDSYFYRTEMEEFRKKIAKKEREIRSTKEQLSSAKFHMESYFKNPEQITAVALASMAKWDEMKNGYEEANYYSIYDLTNYFKEYRAHQRTQKSLAVELEQIEKAIHKINIAPPYQAGNILYKILAFQEIVQLKCVVSIAIPIQEQHSMFPIFNAVRSLEQLVSYQHKQAGFLFAIDPVPLLEKLNYQKESVQSKIAEANNTIPDYQTMVISKVKAYYVHNYELTKKHFDGWQKQLDKYNSELSDLTDEMESFNQAEQIVIESSREESEKQLEEDRSHTMRRWKGLYGFRWKNERKSWSETGSPVFFDIGKDYLFQRTGPKTLRKVSLAIFLNKYNPPGASSMAI
;
A
#
# COMPACT_ATOMS: atom_id res chain seq x y z
N MET A 1 -46.65 28.01 -61.61
CA MET A 1 -47.26 26.74 -62.06
C MET A 1 -46.45 26.27 -63.24
N GLN A 2 -46.16 24.98 -63.32
CA GLN A 2 -45.48 24.35 -64.43
C GLN A 2 -46.41 24.18 -65.62
N PHE A 3 -47.71 23.92 -65.36
CA PHE A 3 -48.67 23.63 -66.42
C PHE A 3 -49.87 24.58 -66.41
N GLY A 4 -50.26 25.00 -67.61
CA GLY A 4 -51.56 25.59 -67.91
C GLY A 4 -52.35 24.64 -68.82
N VAL A 5 -53.55 25.03 -69.23
CA VAL A 5 -54.30 24.34 -70.28
C VAL A 5 -54.53 25.24 -71.48
N ASP A 6 -54.49 24.65 -72.68
CA ASP A 6 -54.81 25.32 -73.94
C ASP A 6 -56.33 25.36 -74.20
N GLU A 7 -56.72 25.87 -75.37
CA GLU A 7 -58.11 25.96 -75.81
C GLU A 7 -58.81 24.61 -76.01
N HIS A 8 -58.05 23.53 -76.09
CA HIS A 8 -58.53 22.16 -76.18
C HIS A 8 -58.50 21.42 -74.83
N GLY A 9 -58.12 22.11 -73.76
CA GLY A 9 -57.98 21.53 -72.42
C GLY A 9 -56.73 20.67 -72.23
N GLN A 10 -55.78 20.68 -73.18
CA GLN A 10 -54.53 19.92 -73.06
C GLN A 10 -53.53 20.68 -72.20
N ARG A 11 -52.76 19.93 -71.39
CA ARG A 11 -51.74 20.53 -70.51
C ARG A 11 -50.54 21.00 -71.32
N ILE A 12 -50.16 22.26 -71.13
CA ILE A 12 -49.06 22.90 -71.83
C ILE A 12 -48.04 23.52 -70.87
N GLU A 13 -46.76 23.37 -71.21
CA GLU A 13 -45.65 24.06 -70.55
C GLU A 13 -45.55 25.52 -71.04
N PRO A 14 -44.99 26.44 -70.23
CA PRO A 14 -44.77 27.83 -70.64
C PRO A 14 -43.88 27.91 -71.86
N PHE A 15 -44.25 28.78 -72.79
CA PHE A 15 -43.46 29.13 -73.97
C PHE A 15 -43.40 30.64 -74.13
N LYS A 16 -42.39 31.15 -74.84
CA LYS A 16 -42.11 32.58 -74.94
C LYS A 16 -43.35 33.35 -75.43
N ASN A 17 -43.76 34.37 -74.67
CA ASN A 17 -44.97 35.19 -74.90
C ASN A 17 -46.30 34.40 -74.89
N GLY A 18 -46.29 33.17 -74.37
CA GLY A 18 -47.47 32.32 -74.32
C GLY A 18 -48.54 32.83 -73.36
N ARG A 19 -49.79 32.46 -73.66
CA ARG A 19 -50.93 32.56 -72.76
C ARG A 19 -51.57 31.18 -72.64
N SER A 20 -52.08 30.87 -71.45
CA SER A 20 -52.84 29.65 -71.20
C SER A 20 -53.96 29.94 -70.21
N VAL A 21 -54.79 28.95 -69.92
CA VAL A 21 -55.81 29.03 -68.87
C VAL A 21 -55.34 28.27 -67.63
N CYS A 22 -55.63 28.79 -66.45
CA CYS A 22 -55.35 28.12 -65.18
C CYS A 22 -56.34 26.96 -65.02
N PRO A 23 -55.86 25.70 -64.92
CA PRO A 23 -56.74 24.55 -64.81
C PRO A 23 -57.51 24.50 -63.48
N LEU A 24 -57.09 25.28 -62.47
CA LEU A 24 -57.76 25.35 -61.17
C LEU A 24 -58.90 26.37 -61.13
N CYS A 25 -58.62 27.63 -61.50
CA CYS A 25 -59.56 28.75 -61.34
C CYS A 25 -60.13 29.29 -62.67
N GLY A 26 -59.65 28.79 -63.81
CA GLY A 26 -60.11 29.22 -65.14
C GLY A 26 -59.59 30.59 -65.59
N ASN A 27 -58.76 31.27 -64.80
CA ASN A 27 -58.22 32.59 -65.17
C ASN A 27 -57.02 32.50 -66.12
N VAL A 28 -56.75 33.58 -66.86
CA VAL A 28 -55.63 33.66 -67.80
C VAL A 28 -54.28 33.61 -67.09
N LEU A 29 -53.41 32.74 -67.58
CA LEU A 29 -52.00 32.63 -67.23
C LEU A 29 -51.13 33.24 -68.35
N ILE A 30 -50.05 33.89 -67.96
CA ILE A 30 -49.00 34.42 -68.84
C ILE A 30 -47.68 33.71 -68.56
N ALA A 31 -46.92 33.44 -69.62
CA ALA A 31 -45.62 32.78 -69.49
C ALA A 31 -44.57 33.76 -68.99
N HIS A 32 -43.91 33.43 -67.88
CA HIS A 32 -42.68 34.07 -67.46
C HIS A 32 -41.51 33.20 -67.92
N CYS A 33 -40.81 33.67 -68.95
CA CYS A 33 -39.69 32.99 -69.59
C CYS A 33 -38.45 33.90 -69.52
N GLY A 34 -37.28 33.33 -69.22
CA GLY A 34 -36.01 34.06 -69.24
C GLY A 34 -34.83 33.16 -68.88
N ASP A 35 -33.62 33.73 -68.97
CA ASP A 35 -32.37 33.00 -68.71
C ASP A 35 -32.07 32.85 -67.22
N ILE A 36 -32.67 33.69 -66.38
CA ILE A 36 -32.42 33.77 -64.94
C ILE A 36 -33.45 32.94 -64.14
N ASN A 37 -34.72 32.93 -64.57
CA ASN A 37 -35.81 32.28 -63.86
C ASN A 37 -36.29 31.04 -64.62
N ALA A 38 -36.61 29.96 -63.89
CA ALA A 38 -37.25 28.80 -64.47
C ALA A 38 -38.57 29.21 -65.13
N TRP A 39 -38.80 28.72 -66.35
CA TRP A 39 -40.00 29.05 -67.10
C TRP A 39 -41.23 28.54 -66.36
N HIS A 40 -42.20 29.42 -66.11
CA HIS A 40 -43.42 29.07 -65.38
C HIS A 40 -44.59 29.95 -65.82
N TRP A 41 -45.80 29.44 -65.58
CA TRP A 41 -47.04 30.17 -65.73
C TRP A 41 -47.35 31.01 -64.48
N HIS A 42 -47.69 32.28 -64.70
CA HIS A 42 -48.12 33.26 -63.69
C HIS A 42 -49.52 33.78 -64.02
N HIS A 43 -50.36 34.09 -63.02
CA HIS A 43 -51.67 34.68 -63.30
C HIS A 43 -51.51 36.10 -63.83
N TYR A 44 -52.21 36.44 -64.91
CA TYR A 44 -52.14 37.78 -65.50
C TYR A 44 -52.51 38.90 -64.51
N LYS A 45 -53.42 38.59 -63.57
CA LYS A 45 -53.73 39.42 -62.41
C LYS A 45 -53.23 38.72 -61.15
N ALA A 46 -52.77 39.48 -60.14
CA ALA A 46 -52.37 38.94 -58.84
C ALA A 46 -53.58 38.34 -58.10
N ILE A 47 -53.92 37.11 -58.48
CA ILE A 47 -55.00 36.30 -57.92
C ILE A 47 -54.35 35.14 -57.20
N ASP A 48 -54.64 35.02 -55.90
CA ASP A 48 -54.26 33.86 -55.12
C ASP A 48 -55.25 32.72 -55.41
N CYS A 49 -54.95 31.93 -56.44
CA CYS A 49 -55.86 30.91 -56.96
C CYS A 49 -55.94 29.65 -56.09
N ASP A 50 -54.89 29.38 -55.32
CA ASP A 50 -54.78 28.21 -54.45
C ASP A 50 -54.02 28.65 -53.19
N SER A 51 -54.71 28.63 -52.05
CA SER A 51 -54.14 29.07 -50.77
C SER A 51 -53.00 28.19 -50.26
N TRP A 52 -52.73 27.05 -50.92
CA TRP A 52 -51.60 26.16 -50.60
C TRP A 52 -50.41 26.30 -51.54
N LYS A 53 -50.49 27.20 -52.52
CA LYS A 53 -49.43 27.38 -53.50
C LYS A 53 -48.24 28.13 -52.91
N GLU A 54 -47.08 27.48 -52.95
CA GLU A 54 -45.81 28.12 -52.62
C GLU A 54 -45.06 28.62 -53.87
N PRO A 55 -44.16 29.61 -53.73
CA PRO A 55 -43.20 29.94 -54.76
C PRO A 55 -42.35 28.72 -55.18
N GLU A 56 -42.25 28.49 -56.48
CA GLU A 56 -41.41 27.43 -57.04
C GLU A 56 -39.93 27.78 -56.86
N THR A 57 -39.16 26.89 -56.25
CA THR A 57 -37.71 27.01 -56.10
C THR A 57 -37.01 25.99 -56.99
N ALA A 58 -35.71 26.19 -57.27
CA ALA A 58 -34.92 25.19 -57.99
C ALA A 58 -34.96 23.80 -57.32
N TRP A 59 -35.05 23.77 -55.98
CA TRP A 59 -35.21 22.54 -55.21
C TRP A 59 -36.56 21.86 -55.46
N HIS A 60 -37.67 22.61 -55.39
CA HIS A 60 -39.02 22.10 -55.72
C HIS A 60 -39.09 21.56 -57.15
N LEU A 61 -38.61 22.34 -58.13
CA LEU A 61 -38.61 21.94 -59.53
C LEU A 61 -37.81 20.66 -59.79
N ASN A 62 -36.61 20.55 -59.21
CA ASN A 62 -35.76 19.37 -59.35
C ASN A 62 -36.38 18.13 -58.71
N TRP A 63 -37.16 18.31 -57.64
CA TRP A 63 -37.96 17.22 -57.07
C TRP A 63 -39.08 16.78 -58.01
N LYS A 64 -39.95 17.71 -58.45
CA LYS A 64 -41.07 17.40 -59.35
C LYS A 64 -40.62 16.76 -60.65
N LYS A 65 -39.49 17.20 -61.22
CA LYS A 65 -38.91 16.68 -62.48
C LYS A 65 -38.60 15.18 -62.46
N ARG A 66 -38.58 14.53 -61.30
CA ARG A 66 -38.34 13.08 -61.19
C ARG A 66 -39.53 12.24 -61.61
N TRP A 67 -40.76 12.76 -61.58
CA TRP A 67 -41.99 12.06 -61.99
C TRP A 67 -42.40 12.40 -63.42
N ALA A 68 -43.31 11.66 -64.04
CA ALA A 68 -43.81 11.99 -65.38
C ALA A 68 -44.70 13.25 -65.36
N GLY A 69 -44.85 13.94 -66.50
CA GLY A 69 -45.60 15.21 -66.57
C GLY A 69 -47.05 15.09 -66.09
N ASN A 70 -47.72 13.97 -66.36
CA ASN A 70 -49.09 13.69 -65.93
C ASN A 70 -49.25 13.43 -64.43
N GLU A 71 -48.16 13.18 -63.70
CA GLU A 71 -48.14 12.96 -62.25
C GLU A 71 -47.81 14.25 -61.47
N ARG A 72 -47.35 15.31 -62.14
CA ARG A 72 -46.97 16.60 -61.54
C ARG A 72 -48.14 17.57 -61.54
N GLU A 73 -48.26 18.41 -60.52
CA GLU A 73 -49.30 19.47 -60.40
C GLU A 73 -50.72 18.94 -60.71
N VAL A 74 -51.12 17.85 -60.05
CA VAL A 74 -52.41 17.20 -60.28
C VAL A 74 -53.50 17.90 -59.46
N ILE A 75 -54.60 18.28 -60.12
CA ILE A 75 -55.75 18.88 -59.43
C ILE A 75 -56.56 17.77 -58.77
N ILE A 76 -56.74 17.90 -57.46
CA ILE A 76 -57.59 17.01 -56.67
C ILE A 76 -58.80 17.81 -56.20
N GLU A 77 -59.99 17.27 -56.45
CA GLU A 77 -61.27 17.85 -56.02
C GLU A 77 -61.92 16.94 -54.98
N LYS A 78 -62.25 17.51 -53.82
CA LYS A 78 -63.04 16.84 -52.76
C LYS A 78 -63.97 17.86 -52.11
N ASP A 79 -65.21 17.45 -51.86
CA ASP A 79 -66.23 18.26 -51.17
C ASP A 79 -66.39 19.68 -51.77
N GLY A 80 -66.28 19.80 -53.10
CA GLY A 80 -66.38 21.07 -53.83
C GLY A 80 -65.15 21.99 -53.70
N LYS A 81 -64.07 21.56 -53.04
CA LYS A 81 -62.79 22.27 -52.96
C LYS A 81 -61.78 21.63 -53.90
N LYS A 82 -61.04 22.47 -54.63
CA LYS A 82 -59.97 22.04 -55.54
C LYS A 82 -58.63 22.55 -55.01
N HIS A 83 -57.63 21.68 -54.98
CA HIS A 83 -56.24 22.04 -54.67
C HIS A 83 -55.27 21.31 -55.60
N ILE A 84 -54.12 21.93 -55.87
CA ILE A 84 -53.08 21.34 -56.72
C ILE A 84 -52.11 20.58 -55.83
N ALA A 85 -52.00 19.27 -56.05
CA ALA A 85 -50.97 18.44 -55.44
C ALA A 85 -49.66 18.54 -56.22
N ASP A 86 -48.53 18.63 -55.53
CA ASP A 86 -47.21 18.71 -56.17
C ASP A 86 -46.94 17.50 -57.07
N ILE A 87 -47.15 16.29 -56.53
CA ILE A 87 -47.15 15.03 -57.25
C ILE A 87 -48.32 14.17 -56.76
N GLN A 88 -49.00 13.49 -57.69
CA GLN A 88 -49.81 12.31 -57.39
C GLN A 88 -49.28 11.15 -58.23
N ASN A 89 -48.71 10.13 -57.57
CA ASN A 89 -48.18 8.98 -58.30
C ASN A 89 -49.30 8.03 -58.76
N LYS A 90 -48.95 7.07 -59.63
CA LYS A 90 -49.89 6.05 -60.15
C LYS A 90 -50.66 5.24 -59.09
N ASN A 91 -50.14 5.18 -57.86
CA ASN A 91 -50.79 4.49 -56.73
C ASN A 91 -51.72 5.40 -55.92
N GLY A 92 -52.00 6.61 -56.43
CA GLY A 92 -52.84 7.63 -55.79
C GLY A 92 -52.20 8.28 -54.56
N ILE A 93 -50.89 8.10 -54.34
CA ILE A 93 -50.18 8.71 -53.21
C ILE A 93 -49.79 10.13 -53.58
N VAL A 94 -50.20 11.09 -52.76
CA VAL A 94 -49.80 12.50 -52.89
C VAL A 94 -48.44 12.71 -52.24
N ILE A 95 -47.54 13.41 -52.93
CA ILE A 95 -46.23 13.79 -52.41
C ILE A 95 -46.13 15.30 -52.46
N GLU A 96 -45.97 15.92 -51.30
CA GLU A 96 -45.81 17.37 -51.17
C GLU A 96 -44.37 17.73 -50.84
N PHE A 97 -43.82 18.69 -51.59
CA PHE A 97 -42.50 19.23 -51.34
C PHE A 97 -42.63 20.53 -50.56
N GLN A 98 -41.89 20.64 -49.46
CA GLN A 98 -41.98 21.80 -48.58
C GLN A 98 -40.61 22.42 -48.35
N ASN A 99 -40.41 23.63 -48.86
CA ASN A 99 -39.16 24.39 -48.72
C ASN A 99 -39.23 25.45 -47.60
N SER A 100 -40.40 26.08 -47.42
CA SER A 100 -40.58 27.21 -46.50
C SER A 100 -41.22 26.78 -45.16
N PRO A 101 -41.22 27.63 -44.11
CA PRO A 101 -42.01 27.38 -42.91
C PRO A 101 -43.51 27.30 -43.23
N ILE A 102 -44.18 26.27 -42.73
CA ILE A 102 -45.62 26.04 -42.86
C ILE A 102 -46.25 25.90 -41.47
N SER A 103 -47.48 26.39 -41.32
CA SER A 103 -48.23 26.33 -40.06
C SER A 103 -48.80 24.93 -39.79
N MET A 104 -49.03 24.60 -38.51
CA MET A 104 -49.67 23.34 -38.12
C MET A 104 -51.06 23.18 -38.74
N SER A 105 -51.89 24.24 -38.72
CA SER A 105 -53.24 24.19 -39.28
C SER A 105 -53.23 23.94 -40.79
N THR A 106 -52.26 24.50 -41.53
CA THR A 106 -52.10 24.21 -42.97
C THR A 106 -51.70 22.76 -43.21
N ILE A 107 -50.75 22.21 -42.44
CA ILE A 107 -50.37 20.78 -42.56
C ILE A 107 -51.60 19.90 -42.31
N SER A 108 -52.31 20.08 -41.19
CA SER A 108 -53.47 19.27 -40.85
C SER A 108 -54.59 19.35 -41.89
N ALA A 109 -54.82 20.55 -42.46
CA ALA A 109 -55.80 20.72 -43.53
C ALA A 109 -55.40 19.96 -44.81
N ARG A 110 -54.11 20.01 -45.18
CA ARG A 110 -53.58 19.31 -46.37
C ARG A 110 -53.63 17.79 -46.20
N GLU A 111 -53.22 17.30 -45.03
CA GLU A 111 -53.28 15.87 -44.70
C GLU A 111 -54.71 15.32 -44.69
N THR A 112 -55.65 16.08 -44.10
CA THR A 112 -57.07 15.70 -44.10
C THR A 112 -57.65 15.69 -45.52
N PHE A 113 -57.30 16.69 -46.34
CA PHE A 113 -57.79 16.80 -47.70
C PHE A 113 -57.20 15.72 -48.61
N TYR A 114 -55.88 15.56 -48.70
CA TYR A 114 -55.28 14.59 -49.61
C TYR A 114 -55.43 13.15 -49.11
N GLY A 115 -55.41 12.93 -47.79
CA GLY A 115 -55.50 11.61 -47.17
C GLY A 115 -54.19 10.84 -47.29
N LYS A 116 -54.05 10.00 -48.32
CA LYS A 116 -52.86 9.16 -48.50
C LYS A 116 -51.69 9.99 -49.06
N MET A 117 -50.93 10.62 -48.18
CA MET A 117 -49.82 11.49 -48.56
C MET A 117 -48.56 11.31 -47.71
N PHE A 118 -47.46 11.89 -48.16
CA PHE A 118 -46.27 12.13 -47.34
C PHE A 118 -45.55 13.41 -47.77
N TRP A 119 -44.77 13.95 -46.85
CA TRP A 119 -44.00 15.17 -47.06
C TRP A 119 -42.54 14.86 -47.38
N VAL A 120 -41.96 15.58 -48.33
CA VAL A 120 -40.51 15.69 -48.48
C VAL A 120 -40.15 17.14 -48.20
N ILE A 121 -39.32 17.37 -47.19
CA ILE A 121 -39.01 18.72 -46.72
C ILE A 121 -37.54 19.05 -46.98
N ASN A 122 -37.27 20.29 -47.42
CA ASN A 122 -35.91 20.74 -47.66
C ASN A 122 -35.18 20.99 -46.33
N ALA A 123 -34.42 20.00 -45.88
CA ALA A 123 -33.67 20.07 -44.64
C ALA A 123 -32.30 20.73 -44.78
N LYS A 124 -31.84 21.03 -46.00
CA LYS A 124 -30.54 21.70 -46.23
C LYS A 124 -30.37 22.97 -45.40
N ASN A 125 -31.43 23.77 -45.28
CA ASN A 125 -31.40 25.06 -44.61
C ASN A 125 -31.38 24.98 -43.07
N PHE A 126 -31.61 23.80 -42.48
CA PHE A 126 -31.59 23.61 -41.03
C PHE A 126 -30.87 22.33 -40.59
N MET A 127 -30.09 21.73 -41.49
CA MET A 127 -29.35 20.49 -41.22
C MET A 127 -28.36 20.68 -40.06
N GLU A 128 -27.75 21.85 -39.94
CA GLU A 128 -26.85 22.20 -38.83
C GLU A 128 -27.55 22.20 -37.46
N HIS A 129 -28.88 22.35 -37.45
CA HIS A 129 -29.70 22.24 -36.24
C HIS A 129 -30.18 20.80 -35.96
N LEU A 130 -29.90 19.85 -36.85
CA LEU A 130 -30.17 18.43 -36.67
C LEU A 130 -28.91 17.72 -36.20
N ASN A 131 -28.83 17.43 -34.90
CA ASN A 131 -27.82 16.51 -34.38
C ASN A 131 -28.32 15.09 -34.63
N ILE A 132 -27.63 14.32 -35.49
CA ILE A 132 -28.01 12.96 -35.90
C ILE A 132 -26.86 12.01 -35.57
N TRP A 133 -27.17 10.90 -34.91
CA TRP A 133 -26.19 9.85 -34.60
C TRP A 133 -26.70 8.47 -34.98
N SER A 134 -25.79 7.59 -35.39
CA SER A 134 -26.10 6.19 -35.70
C SER A 134 -26.50 5.46 -34.42
N LEU A 135 -27.67 4.83 -34.41
CA LEU A 135 -28.05 3.97 -33.27
C LEU A 135 -27.18 2.73 -33.23
N VAL A 136 -26.79 2.15 -34.37
CA VAL A 136 -25.84 1.03 -34.40
C VAL A 136 -24.56 1.37 -33.63
N THR A 137 -23.96 2.53 -33.90
CA THR A 137 -22.71 2.94 -33.25
C THR A 137 -22.90 3.19 -31.75
N LYS A 138 -24.02 3.81 -31.35
CA LYS A 138 -24.33 4.04 -29.93
C LYS A 138 -24.48 2.72 -29.18
N GLU A 139 -25.32 1.82 -29.70
CA GLU A 139 -25.67 0.57 -29.03
C GLU A 139 -24.49 -0.40 -29.00
N LEU A 140 -23.67 -0.45 -30.06
CA LEU A 140 -22.42 -1.23 -30.06
C LEU A 140 -21.45 -0.73 -28.98
N LYS A 141 -21.33 0.59 -28.79
CA LYS A 141 -20.46 1.15 -27.75
C LYS A 141 -20.96 0.82 -26.34
N GLU A 142 -22.28 0.86 -26.12
CA GLU A 142 -22.89 0.48 -24.84
C GLU A 142 -22.67 -1.01 -24.56
N LEU A 143 -22.88 -1.87 -25.55
CA LEU A 143 -22.62 -3.31 -25.47
C LEU A 143 -21.16 -3.62 -25.12
N GLU A 144 -20.20 -2.97 -25.78
CA GLU A 144 -18.77 -3.14 -25.49
C GLU A 144 -18.39 -2.69 -24.08
N GLU A 145 -18.98 -1.59 -23.60
CA GLU A 145 -18.74 -1.08 -22.26
C GLU A 145 -19.31 -2.00 -21.19
N ASP A 146 -20.51 -2.54 -21.41
CA ASP A 146 -21.15 -3.48 -20.49
C ASP A 146 -20.38 -4.80 -20.43
N ASN A 147 -19.93 -5.33 -21.59
CA ASN A 147 -19.07 -6.51 -21.62
C ASN A 147 -17.75 -6.28 -20.86
N ARG A 148 -17.12 -5.11 -21.04
CA ARG A 148 -15.88 -4.77 -20.31
C ARG A 148 -16.10 -4.74 -18.79
N LYS A 149 -17.21 -4.15 -18.33
CA LYS A 149 -17.56 -4.11 -16.91
C LYS A 149 -17.80 -5.50 -16.33
N SER A 150 -18.46 -6.37 -17.09
CA SER A 150 -18.67 -7.77 -16.68
C SER A 150 -17.34 -8.48 -16.44
N LEU A 151 -16.44 -8.46 -17.43
CA LEU A 151 -15.11 -9.08 -17.32
C LEU A 151 -14.26 -8.49 -16.19
N ALA A 152 -14.37 -7.18 -15.96
CA ALA A 152 -13.68 -6.51 -14.85
C ALA A 152 -14.23 -6.93 -13.48
N MET A 153 -15.54 -7.19 -13.38
CA MET A 153 -16.17 -7.68 -12.16
C MET A 153 -15.71 -9.09 -11.81
N ASP A 154 -15.63 -9.98 -12.80
CA ASP A 154 -15.12 -11.34 -12.62
C ASP A 154 -13.70 -11.31 -12.05
N SER A 155 -12.82 -10.47 -12.63
CA SER A 155 -11.45 -10.26 -12.15
C SER A 155 -11.35 -9.65 -10.74
N TYR A 156 -12.37 -8.93 -10.28
CA TYR A 156 -12.33 -8.23 -8.99
C TYR A 156 -12.49 -9.20 -7.82
N PHE A 157 -13.43 -10.14 -7.90
CA PHE A 157 -13.69 -11.10 -6.82
C PHE A 157 -12.44 -11.94 -6.52
N TYR A 158 -11.77 -12.45 -7.54
CA TYR A 158 -10.58 -13.27 -7.34
C TYR A 158 -9.39 -12.49 -6.74
N ARG A 159 -9.23 -11.22 -7.13
CA ARG A 159 -8.20 -10.36 -6.54
C ARG A 159 -8.34 -10.25 -5.02
N THR A 160 -9.57 -10.26 -4.50
CA THR A 160 -9.80 -10.20 -3.06
C THR A 160 -9.37 -11.48 -2.34
N GLU A 161 -9.62 -12.65 -2.91
CA GLU A 161 -9.19 -13.93 -2.33
C GLU A 161 -7.66 -14.09 -2.39
N MET A 162 -7.04 -13.71 -3.50
CA MET A 162 -5.58 -13.68 -3.63
C MET A 162 -4.91 -12.76 -2.61
N GLU A 163 -5.54 -11.65 -2.26
CA GLU A 163 -5.03 -10.73 -1.24
C GLU A 163 -5.08 -11.36 0.16
N GLU A 164 -6.07 -12.22 0.44
CA GLU A 164 -6.12 -12.98 1.70
C GLU A 164 -4.99 -14.02 1.80
N PHE A 165 -4.65 -14.72 0.70
CA PHE A 165 -3.47 -15.59 0.67
C PHE A 165 -2.18 -14.81 0.94
N ARG A 166 -1.99 -13.67 0.27
CA ARG A 166 -0.82 -12.80 0.48
C ARG A 166 -0.68 -12.35 1.92
N LYS A 167 -1.79 -11.97 2.58
CA LYS A 167 -1.78 -11.60 4.00
C LYS A 167 -1.36 -12.76 4.90
N LYS A 168 -1.86 -13.97 4.64
CA LYS A 168 -1.49 -15.19 5.39
C LYS A 168 0.00 -15.52 5.22
N ILE A 169 0.50 -15.50 3.99
CA ILE A 169 1.92 -15.70 3.67
C ILE A 169 2.79 -14.67 4.38
N ALA A 170 2.49 -13.37 4.22
CA ALA A 170 3.25 -12.30 4.86
C ALA A 170 3.24 -12.40 6.39
N LYS A 171 2.14 -12.88 6.99
CA LYS A 171 2.08 -13.17 8.43
C LYS A 171 3.04 -14.30 8.80
N LYS A 172 3.04 -15.41 8.05
CA LYS A 172 3.95 -16.53 8.29
C LYS A 172 5.42 -16.15 8.13
N GLU A 173 5.76 -15.37 7.11
CA GLU A 173 7.13 -14.87 6.92
C GLU A 173 7.63 -14.02 8.09
N ARG A 174 6.75 -13.19 8.69
CA ARG A 174 7.09 -12.42 9.90
C ARG A 174 7.35 -13.32 11.10
N GLU A 175 6.53 -14.36 11.29
CA GLU A 175 6.72 -15.35 12.36
C GLU A 175 8.04 -16.11 12.18
N ILE A 176 8.34 -16.57 10.96
CA ILE A 176 9.63 -17.21 10.60
C ILE A 176 10.81 -16.27 10.92
N ARG A 177 10.72 -15.00 10.52
CA ARG A 177 11.79 -14.02 10.77
C ARG A 177 12.05 -13.84 12.27
N SER A 178 11.00 -13.64 13.05
CA SER A 178 11.08 -13.51 14.51
C SER A 178 11.69 -14.77 15.16
N THR A 179 11.28 -15.96 14.74
CA THR A 179 11.88 -17.22 15.26
C THR A 179 13.35 -17.37 14.86
N LYS A 180 13.76 -16.95 13.66
CA LYS A 180 15.18 -16.94 13.24
C LYS A 180 16.03 -15.98 14.09
N GLU A 181 15.49 -14.83 14.49
CA GLU A 181 16.16 -13.90 15.40
C GLU A 181 16.34 -14.52 16.79
N GLN A 182 15.31 -15.20 17.31
CA GLN A 182 15.40 -15.94 18.58
C GLN A 182 16.45 -17.04 18.52
N LEU A 183 16.48 -17.84 17.44
CA LEU A 183 17.49 -18.88 17.24
C LEU A 183 18.91 -18.31 17.18
N SER A 184 19.08 -17.17 16.50
CA SER A 184 20.39 -16.51 16.38
C SER A 184 20.89 -16.01 17.74
N SER A 185 20.00 -15.39 18.54
CA SER A 185 20.30 -14.95 19.91
C SER A 185 20.64 -16.14 20.82
N ALA A 186 19.82 -17.19 20.77
CA ALA A 186 20.05 -18.41 21.54
C ALA A 186 21.38 -19.08 21.20
N LYS A 187 21.72 -19.16 19.90
CA LYS A 187 23.00 -19.67 19.44
C LYS A 187 24.17 -18.85 19.98
N PHE A 188 24.07 -17.52 19.91
CA PHE A 188 25.08 -16.62 20.48
C PHE A 188 25.26 -16.85 21.99
N HIS A 189 24.16 -16.95 22.74
CA HIS A 189 24.22 -17.25 24.18
C HIS A 189 24.82 -18.64 24.46
N MET A 190 24.44 -19.67 23.70
CA MET A 190 25.04 -21.00 23.81
C MET A 190 26.55 -21.00 23.54
N GLU A 191 27.01 -20.26 22.53
CA GLU A 191 28.44 -20.08 22.25
C GLU A 191 29.15 -19.33 23.37
N SER A 192 28.47 -18.37 24.02
CA SER A 192 29.01 -17.62 25.17
C SER A 192 29.16 -18.46 26.45
N TYR A 193 28.38 -19.54 26.61
CA TYR A 193 28.49 -20.42 27.79
C TYR A 193 29.69 -21.39 27.73
N PHE A 194 30.47 -21.38 26.64
CA PHE A 194 31.68 -22.17 26.38
C PHE A 194 31.49 -23.70 26.31
N LYS A 195 32.30 -24.37 25.47
CA LYS A 195 32.16 -25.81 25.17
C LYS A 195 33.07 -26.74 25.99
N ASN A 196 34.09 -26.22 26.69
CA ASN A 196 35.09 -27.05 27.39
C ASN A 196 35.16 -26.72 28.91
N PRO A 197 35.08 -27.72 29.81
CA PRO A 197 35.34 -27.56 31.24
C PRO A 197 36.64 -26.81 31.61
N GLU A 198 37.68 -26.90 30.80
CA GLU A 198 38.95 -26.18 31.01
C GLU A 198 38.78 -24.66 30.86
N GLN A 199 37.96 -24.22 29.90
CA GLN A 199 37.65 -22.80 29.70
C GLN A 199 36.83 -22.24 30.86
N ILE A 200 35.85 -23.02 31.35
CA ILE A 200 35.04 -22.64 32.52
C ILE A 200 35.91 -22.50 33.77
N THR A 201 36.85 -23.43 33.96
CA THR A 201 37.79 -23.38 35.09
C THR A 201 38.68 -22.15 35.00
N ALA A 202 39.24 -21.86 33.82
CA ALA A 202 40.04 -20.66 33.59
C ALA A 202 39.25 -19.36 33.84
N VAL A 203 37.99 -19.30 33.40
CA VAL A 203 37.10 -18.15 33.63
C VAL A 203 36.75 -17.99 35.11
N ALA A 204 36.48 -19.09 35.82
CA ALA A 204 36.23 -19.07 37.26
C ALA A 204 37.45 -18.52 38.01
N LEU A 205 38.64 -19.05 37.71
CA LEU A 205 39.90 -18.60 38.29
C LEU A 205 40.20 -17.12 37.98
N ALA A 206 39.99 -16.69 36.73
CA ALA A 206 40.18 -15.30 36.32
C ALA A 206 39.20 -14.36 37.03
N SER A 207 37.93 -14.75 37.15
CA SER A 207 36.89 -14.00 37.87
C SER A 207 37.22 -13.88 39.36
N MET A 208 37.71 -14.94 39.98
CA MET A 208 38.18 -14.94 41.37
C MET A 208 39.36 -13.97 41.55
N ALA A 209 40.33 -14.02 40.64
CA ALA A 209 41.53 -13.19 40.68
C ALA A 209 41.26 -11.69 40.45
N LYS A 210 40.21 -11.35 39.69
CA LYS A 210 39.86 -9.95 39.35
C LYS A 210 38.63 -9.41 40.07
N TRP A 211 38.04 -10.17 40.99
CA TRP A 211 36.81 -9.78 41.70
C TRP A 211 36.81 -8.34 42.27
N ASP A 212 37.92 -7.90 42.87
CA ASP A 212 38.01 -6.55 43.47
C ASP A 212 37.98 -5.41 42.44
N GLU A 213 38.42 -5.67 41.21
CA GLU A 213 38.32 -4.75 40.07
C GLU A 213 36.94 -4.84 39.41
N MET A 214 36.37 -6.04 39.35
CA MET A 214 35.11 -6.34 38.68
C MET A 214 33.88 -5.86 39.47
N LYS A 215 33.90 -5.93 40.80
CA LYS A 215 32.72 -5.61 41.64
C LYS A 215 32.14 -4.20 41.45
N ASN A 216 32.94 -3.24 40.98
CA ASN A 216 32.51 -1.86 40.74
C ASN A 216 32.07 -1.60 39.28
N GLY A 217 32.34 -2.53 38.35
CA GLY A 217 31.95 -2.42 36.94
C GLY A 217 30.77 -3.31 36.54
N TYR A 218 30.33 -4.20 37.43
CA TYR A 218 29.24 -5.16 37.20
C TYR A 218 27.84 -4.63 37.53
N GLU A 219 27.71 -3.38 38.01
CA GLU A 219 26.39 -2.78 38.27
C GLU A 219 25.57 -2.55 36.97
N GLU A 220 26.19 -2.58 35.78
CA GLU A 220 25.51 -2.28 34.51
C GLU A 220 25.39 -3.44 33.51
N ALA A 221 25.89 -4.65 33.78
CA ALA A 221 25.78 -5.77 32.83
C ALA A 221 25.48 -7.13 33.50
N ASN A 222 24.27 -7.64 33.27
CA ASN A 222 23.71 -8.94 33.71
C ASN A 222 23.33 -9.07 35.19
N TYR A 223 22.26 -8.36 35.56
CA TYR A 223 21.76 -8.17 36.91
C TYR A 223 21.07 -9.39 37.59
N TYR A 224 20.95 -10.55 36.94
CA TYR A 224 20.25 -11.71 37.52
C TYR A 224 21.04 -13.02 37.57
N SER A 225 22.23 -13.06 36.95
CA SER A 225 22.90 -14.31 36.61
C SER A 225 24.10 -14.63 37.53
N ILE A 226 24.58 -13.63 38.28
CA ILE A 226 25.80 -13.72 39.10
C ILE A 226 25.51 -13.52 40.60
N TYR A 227 24.26 -13.30 41.01
CA TYR A 227 23.95 -13.06 42.43
C TYR A 227 24.39 -14.22 43.34
N ASP A 228 24.20 -15.47 42.89
CA ASP A 228 24.65 -16.66 43.61
C ASP A 228 26.17 -16.81 43.60
N LEU A 229 26.83 -16.52 42.47
CA LEU A 229 28.29 -16.62 42.35
C LEU A 229 29.02 -15.50 43.10
N THR A 230 28.38 -14.34 43.26
CA THR A 230 28.90 -13.17 43.98
C THR A 230 29.21 -13.52 45.43
N ASN A 231 28.34 -14.27 46.10
CA ASN A 231 28.55 -14.66 47.49
C ASN A 231 29.74 -15.61 47.62
N TYR A 232 29.85 -16.60 46.74
CA TYR A 232 30.99 -17.50 46.68
C TYR A 232 32.32 -16.76 46.41
N PHE A 233 32.34 -15.77 45.51
CA PHE A 233 33.54 -14.97 45.26
C PHE A 233 33.91 -14.05 46.45
N LYS A 234 32.91 -13.44 47.10
CA LYS A 234 33.11 -12.62 48.31
C LYS A 234 33.74 -13.42 49.44
N GLU A 235 33.21 -14.60 49.73
CA GLU A 235 33.71 -15.50 50.77
C GLU A 235 35.13 -16.01 50.45
N TYR A 236 35.40 -16.45 49.21
CA TYR A 236 36.76 -16.83 48.80
C TYR A 236 37.77 -15.71 49.03
N ARG A 237 37.39 -14.47 48.68
CA ARG A 237 38.23 -13.29 48.92
C ARG A 237 38.43 -12.98 50.40
N ALA A 238 37.42 -13.21 51.24
CA ALA A 238 37.57 -13.07 52.68
C ALA A 238 38.65 -14.03 53.21
N HIS A 239 38.66 -15.29 52.78
CA HIS A 239 39.70 -16.25 53.16
C HIS A 239 41.10 -15.82 52.71
N GLN A 240 41.26 -15.35 51.46
CA GLN A 240 42.54 -14.83 50.96
C GLN A 240 43.03 -13.61 51.76
N ARG A 241 42.12 -12.68 52.12
CA ARG A 241 42.47 -11.50 52.92
C ARG A 241 42.91 -11.87 54.33
N THR A 242 42.21 -12.81 54.96
CA THR A 242 42.58 -13.34 56.27
C THR A 242 43.96 -13.97 56.23
N GLN A 243 44.24 -14.84 55.25
CA GLN A 243 45.56 -15.46 55.07
C GLN A 243 46.67 -14.41 54.89
N LYS A 244 46.45 -13.38 54.06
CA LYS A 244 47.41 -12.29 53.86
C LYS A 244 47.63 -11.48 55.14
N SER A 245 46.56 -11.20 55.89
CA SER A 245 46.64 -10.50 57.18
C SER A 245 47.44 -11.30 58.21
N LEU A 246 47.21 -12.61 58.32
CA LEU A 246 47.95 -13.50 59.21
C LEU A 246 49.43 -13.60 58.81
N ALA A 247 49.75 -13.61 57.52
CA ALA A 247 51.13 -13.61 57.04
C ALA A 247 51.90 -12.34 57.45
N VAL A 248 51.24 -11.18 57.37
CA VAL A 248 51.81 -9.90 57.85
C VAL A 248 51.99 -9.92 59.38
N GLU A 249 51.02 -10.46 60.12
CA GLU A 249 51.11 -10.62 61.58
C GLU A 249 52.29 -11.54 61.96
N LEU A 250 52.45 -12.67 61.27
CA LEU A 250 53.58 -13.58 61.47
C LEU A 250 54.92 -12.89 61.22
N GLU A 251 55.05 -12.15 60.11
CA GLU A 251 56.27 -11.40 59.78
C GLU A 251 56.62 -10.37 60.88
N GLN A 252 55.61 -9.70 61.45
CA GLN A 252 55.82 -8.76 62.55
C GLN A 252 56.29 -9.46 63.83
N ILE A 253 55.71 -10.60 64.18
CA ILE A 253 56.11 -11.41 65.35
C ILE A 253 57.54 -11.94 65.17
N GLU A 254 57.89 -12.44 63.98
CA GLU A 254 59.23 -12.95 63.69
C GLU A 254 60.29 -11.85 63.75
N LYS A 255 59.98 -10.66 63.22
CA LYS A 255 60.84 -9.47 63.37
C LYS A 255 61.03 -9.09 64.84
N ALA A 256 59.98 -9.13 65.65
CA ALA A 256 60.05 -8.84 67.08
C ALA A 256 60.95 -9.85 67.82
N ILE A 257 60.77 -11.15 67.58
CA ILE A 257 61.59 -12.22 68.18
C ILE A 257 63.06 -12.06 67.77
N HIS A 258 63.33 -11.90 66.47
CA HIS A 258 64.70 -11.73 65.96
C HIS A 258 65.39 -10.53 66.62
N LYS A 259 64.67 -9.41 66.72
CA LYS A 259 65.17 -8.17 67.32
C LYS A 259 65.53 -8.32 68.80
N ILE A 260 64.71 -9.03 69.59
CA ILE A 260 65.01 -9.31 71.01
C ILE A 260 66.24 -10.21 71.13
N ASN A 261 66.39 -11.20 70.25
CA ASN A 261 67.51 -12.15 70.31
C ASN A 261 68.86 -11.47 70.02
N ILE A 262 68.92 -10.57 69.04
CA ILE A 262 70.15 -9.83 68.66
C ILE A 262 70.46 -8.64 69.58
N ALA A 263 69.51 -8.24 70.43
CA ALA A 263 69.69 -7.10 71.32
C ALA A 263 70.89 -7.29 72.27
N PRO A 264 71.61 -6.22 72.63
CA PRO A 264 72.75 -6.31 73.54
C PRO A 264 72.38 -6.93 74.89
N PRO A 265 73.17 -7.88 75.42
CA PRO A 265 72.93 -8.48 76.72
C PRO A 265 73.33 -7.53 77.87
N TYR A 266 72.61 -7.61 78.99
CA TYR A 266 72.96 -6.92 80.23
C TYR A 266 72.69 -7.84 81.44
N GLN A 267 73.74 -8.18 82.18
CA GLN A 267 73.63 -9.06 83.35
C GLN A 267 73.28 -8.23 84.59
N ALA A 268 72.16 -8.53 85.25
CA ALA A 268 71.85 -7.98 86.58
C ALA A 268 71.29 -9.07 87.51
N GLY A 269 72.05 -9.36 88.57
CA GLY A 269 71.77 -10.50 89.44
C GLY A 269 71.80 -11.82 88.65
N ASN A 270 70.76 -12.64 88.82
CA ASN A 270 70.61 -13.93 88.15
C ASN A 270 69.87 -13.86 86.80
N ILE A 271 69.53 -12.67 86.31
CA ILE A 271 68.75 -12.49 85.08
C ILE A 271 69.64 -11.82 84.02
N LEU A 272 69.62 -12.39 82.81
CA LEU A 272 70.27 -11.83 81.63
C LEU A 272 69.25 -11.02 80.84
N TYR A 273 69.27 -9.70 81.03
CA TYR A 273 68.38 -8.78 80.34
C TYR A 273 68.86 -8.49 78.91
N LYS A 274 67.95 -7.96 78.09
CA LYS A 274 68.24 -7.43 76.75
C LYS A 274 67.97 -5.93 76.69
N ILE A 275 68.93 -5.15 76.19
CA ILE A 275 68.79 -3.70 76.04
C ILE A 275 68.05 -3.39 74.75
N LEU A 276 66.92 -2.69 74.84
CA LEU A 276 66.13 -2.26 73.69
C LEU A 276 65.93 -0.74 73.71
N ALA A 277 65.73 -0.13 72.54
CA ALA A 277 65.40 1.28 72.50
C ALA A 277 63.98 1.51 73.02
N PHE A 278 63.76 2.64 73.69
CA PHE A 278 62.48 2.97 74.33
C PHE A 278 61.27 2.81 73.39
N GLN A 279 61.37 3.29 72.15
CA GLN A 279 60.32 3.19 71.14
C GLN A 279 59.97 1.73 70.78
N GLU A 280 60.95 0.83 70.84
CA GLU A 280 60.80 -0.57 70.45
C GLU A 280 60.06 -1.34 71.54
N ILE A 281 60.37 -1.03 72.80
CA ILE A 281 59.69 -1.56 73.97
C ILE A 281 58.21 -1.12 73.98
N VAL A 282 57.96 0.16 73.66
CA VAL A 282 56.60 0.70 73.52
C VAL A 282 55.84 -0.01 72.38
N GLN A 283 56.49 -0.23 71.23
CA GLN A 283 55.89 -0.97 70.11
C GLN A 283 55.57 -2.43 70.44
N LEU A 284 56.44 -3.11 71.19
CA LEU A 284 56.24 -4.48 71.65
C LEU A 284 55.18 -4.59 72.77
N LYS A 285 54.71 -3.45 73.30
CA LYS A 285 53.80 -3.37 74.46
C LYS A 285 54.26 -4.26 75.61
N CYS A 286 55.56 -4.34 75.83
CA CYS A 286 56.14 -5.10 76.92
C CYS A 286 56.37 -4.18 78.13
N VAL A 287 56.17 -4.72 79.33
CA VAL A 287 56.54 -4.02 80.55
C VAL A 287 58.06 -4.10 80.65
N VAL A 288 58.73 -2.95 80.68
CA VAL A 288 60.19 -2.88 80.91
C VAL A 288 60.50 -3.55 82.21
N SER A 289 61.46 -4.46 82.24
CA SER A 289 61.82 -5.08 83.52
C SER A 289 62.62 -4.11 84.39
N ILE A 290 63.52 -3.33 83.77
CA ILE A 290 64.41 -2.41 84.46
C ILE A 290 64.76 -1.17 83.60
N ALA A 291 64.68 0.03 84.17
CA ALA A 291 65.31 1.25 83.64
C ALA A 291 66.57 1.62 84.45
N ILE A 292 67.70 1.81 83.76
CA ILE A 292 69.03 2.01 84.33
C ILE A 292 69.52 3.42 83.98
N PRO A 293 69.77 4.31 84.95
CA PRO A 293 70.41 5.59 84.65
C PRO A 293 71.75 5.36 83.95
N ILE A 294 72.04 6.08 82.86
CA ILE A 294 73.29 5.89 82.08
C ILE A 294 74.55 6.02 82.95
N GLN A 295 74.50 6.87 83.98
CA GLN A 295 75.61 7.07 84.92
C GLN A 295 75.94 5.82 85.74
N GLU A 296 74.99 4.90 85.91
CA GLU A 296 75.11 3.68 86.73
C GLU A 296 75.44 2.43 85.89
N GLN A 297 75.58 2.55 84.57
CA GLN A 297 75.69 1.40 83.64
C GLN A 297 76.92 0.50 83.85
N HIS A 298 77.97 1.01 84.50
CA HIS A 298 79.21 0.29 84.82
C HIS A 298 79.47 0.21 86.33
N SER A 299 78.49 0.59 87.16
CA SER A 299 78.60 0.52 88.62
C SER A 299 78.69 -0.94 89.07
N MET A 300 79.49 -1.24 90.09
CA MET A 300 79.51 -2.57 90.71
C MET A 300 78.22 -2.87 91.50
N PHE A 301 77.45 -1.82 91.85
CA PHE A 301 76.17 -1.92 92.55
C PHE A 301 75.13 -0.99 91.88
N PRO A 302 74.72 -1.29 90.64
CA PRO A 302 73.86 -0.41 89.87
C PRO A 302 72.48 -0.28 90.52
N ILE A 303 72.02 0.96 90.73
CA ILE A 303 70.65 1.23 91.17
C ILE A 303 69.75 1.19 89.94
N PHE A 304 68.76 0.29 89.96
CA PHE A 304 67.79 0.17 88.88
C PHE A 304 66.36 0.48 89.32
N ASN A 305 65.61 1.11 88.43
CA ASN A 305 64.19 1.37 88.61
C ASN A 305 63.40 0.23 87.98
N ALA A 306 62.74 -0.59 88.80
CA ALA A 306 61.80 -1.57 88.29
C ALA A 306 60.61 -0.85 87.64
N VAL A 307 60.38 -1.13 86.36
CA VAL A 307 59.18 -0.67 85.67
C VAL A 307 58.20 -1.84 85.70
N ARG A 308 56.97 -1.64 86.18
CA ARG A 308 56.01 -2.74 86.40
C ARG A 308 54.70 -2.57 85.65
N SER A 309 54.52 -1.46 84.95
CA SER A 309 53.37 -1.23 84.09
C SER A 309 53.71 -0.38 82.87
N LEU A 310 52.80 -0.38 81.89
CA LEU A 310 52.91 0.48 80.72
C LEU A 310 52.77 1.96 81.11
N GLU A 311 51.96 2.31 82.11
CA GLU A 311 51.86 3.70 82.58
C GLU A 311 53.20 4.19 83.17
N GLN A 312 53.88 3.32 83.95
CA GLN A 312 55.20 3.63 84.48
C GLN A 312 56.23 3.77 83.37
N LEU A 313 56.19 2.93 82.34
CA LEU A 313 57.07 3.05 81.18
C LEU A 313 56.86 4.39 80.45
N VAL A 314 55.61 4.78 80.21
CA VAL A 314 55.26 6.04 79.53
C VAL A 314 55.77 7.26 80.32
N SER A 315 55.88 7.19 81.65
CA SER A 315 56.46 8.28 82.46
C SER A 315 57.92 8.61 82.10
N TYR A 316 58.64 7.69 81.45
CA TYR A 316 60.01 7.89 80.97
C TYR A 316 60.10 8.50 79.56
N GLN A 317 58.98 8.75 78.87
CA GLN A 317 58.97 9.23 77.48
C GLN A 317 59.78 10.52 77.26
N HIS A 318 59.73 11.45 78.22
CA HIS A 318 60.47 12.72 78.17
C HIS A 318 61.87 12.65 78.81
N LYS A 319 62.22 11.52 79.44
CA LYS A 319 63.50 11.31 80.14
C LYS A 319 64.34 10.19 79.54
N GLN A 320 63.89 9.57 78.44
CA GLN A 320 64.48 8.38 77.83
C GLN A 320 65.98 8.53 77.50
N ALA A 321 66.47 9.74 77.21
CA ALA A 321 67.88 9.98 76.90
C ALA A 321 68.83 9.76 78.08
N GLY A 322 68.33 9.73 79.32
CA GLY A 322 69.12 9.49 80.53
C GLY A 322 69.15 8.04 81.00
N PHE A 323 68.47 7.12 80.30
CA PHE A 323 68.25 5.75 80.76
C PHE A 323 68.52 4.71 79.67
N LEU A 324 69.10 3.59 80.05
CA LEU A 324 69.07 2.33 79.31
C LEU A 324 67.85 1.52 79.77
N PHE A 325 67.12 0.94 78.82
CA PHE A 325 65.96 0.12 79.11
C PHE A 325 66.26 -1.35 78.84
N ALA A 326 66.10 -2.16 79.87
CA ALA A 326 66.42 -3.57 79.87
C ALA A 326 65.14 -4.39 80.10
N ILE A 327 64.91 -5.37 79.22
CA ILE A 327 63.77 -6.30 79.33
C ILE A 327 64.28 -7.69 79.72
N ASP A 328 63.51 -8.40 80.54
CA ASP A 328 63.68 -9.83 80.74
C ASP A 328 63.17 -10.52 79.46
N PRO A 329 64.07 -11.12 78.65
CA PRO A 329 63.68 -11.68 77.37
C PRO A 329 62.82 -12.94 77.53
N VAL A 330 62.92 -13.68 78.64
CA VAL A 330 62.32 -15.01 78.78
C VAL A 330 60.78 -14.98 78.67
N PRO A 331 60.03 -14.28 79.55
CA PRO A 331 58.57 -14.28 79.49
C PRO A 331 58.02 -13.60 78.22
N LEU A 332 58.77 -12.65 77.66
CA LEU A 332 58.38 -11.98 76.43
C LEU A 332 58.58 -12.88 75.20
N LEU A 333 59.70 -13.61 75.12
CA LEU A 333 59.95 -14.58 74.06
C LEU A 333 58.98 -15.75 74.16
N GLU A 334 58.65 -16.25 75.35
CA GLU A 334 57.61 -17.27 75.53
C GLU A 334 56.25 -16.80 74.99
N LYS A 335 55.83 -15.57 75.35
CA LYS A 335 54.59 -14.97 74.84
C LYS A 335 54.59 -14.83 73.31
N LEU A 336 55.68 -14.30 72.74
CA LEU A 336 55.80 -14.09 71.29
C LEU A 336 55.89 -15.42 70.52
N ASN A 337 56.59 -16.42 71.06
CA ASN A 337 56.66 -17.76 70.48
C ASN A 337 55.29 -18.45 70.52
N TYR A 338 54.54 -18.33 71.61
CA TYR A 338 53.15 -18.83 71.67
C TYR A 338 52.25 -18.15 70.63
N GLN A 339 52.35 -16.82 70.48
CA GLN A 339 51.63 -16.09 69.44
C GLN A 339 52.05 -16.53 68.03
N LYS A 340 53.35 -16.74 67.80
CA LYS A 340 53.90 -17.25 66.55
C LYS A 340 53.29 -18.60 66.21
N GLU A 341 53.34 -19.57 67.12
CA GLU A 341 52.78 -20.91 66.93
C GLU A 341 51.26 -20.84 66.65
N SER A 342 50.53 -19.99 67.37
CA SER A 342 49.10 -19.76 67.14
C SER A 342 48.81 -19.22 65.73
N VAL A 343 49.55 -18.20 65.28
CA VAL A 343 49.37 -17.62 63.94
C VAL A 343 49.81 -18.61 62.85
N GLN A 344 50.89 -19.35 63.05
CA GLN A 344 51.34 -20.40 62.13
C GLN A 344 50.29 -21.51 61.97
N SER A 345 49.65 -21.93 63.06
CA SER A 345 48.55 -22.89 63.03
C SER A 345 47.36 -22.36 62.21
N LYS A 346 46.96 -21.11 62.42
CA LYS A 346 45.90 -20.46 61.62
C LYS A 346 46.25 -20.32 60.14
N ILE A 347 47.52 -20.04 59.81
CA ILE A 347 48.00 -20.00 58.43
C ILE A 347 47.95 -21.40 57.80
N ALA A 348 48.37 -22.44 58.52
CA ALA A 348 48.29 -23.82 58.05
C ALA A 348 46.82 -24.24 57.79
N GLU A 349 45.90 -23.89 58.69
CA GLU A 349 44.47 -24.11 58.52
C GLU A 349 43.93 -23.37 57.29
N ALA A 350 44.30 -22.10 57.10
CA ALA A 350 43.90 -21.31 55.93
C ALA A 350 44.48 -21.90 54.63
N ASN A 351 45.74 -22.35 54.63
CA ASN A 351 46.40 -22.98 53.48
C ASN A 351 45.71 -24.28 53.05
N ASN A 352 45.13 -25.02 54.01
CA ASN A 352 44.37 -26.23 53.72
C ASN A 352 42.94 -25.90 53.24
N THR A 353 42.29 -24.90 53.82
CA THR A 353 40.89 -24.57 53.53
C THR A 353 40.70 -23.82 52.21
N ILE A 354 41.64 -22.96 51.83
CA ILE A 354 41.53 -22.11 50.63
C ILE A 354 41.44 -22.93 49.32
N PRO A 355 42.26 -23.97 49.08
CA PRO A 355 42.14 -24.83 47.90
C PRO A 355 40.81 -25.60 47.83
N ASP A 356 40.29 -26.08 48.95
CA ASP A 356 39.00 -26.76 49.02
C ASP A 356 37.86 -25.81 48.66
N TYR A 357 37.90 -24.59 49.23
CA TYR A 357 36.93 -23.56 48.89
C TYR A 357 37.05 -23.13 47.42
N GLN A 358 38.26 -22.99 46.88
CA GLN A 358 38.48 -22.69 45.46
C GLN A 358 37.85 -23.75 44.55
N THR A 359 38.05 -25.03 44.88
CA THR A 359 37.46 -26.15 44.15
C THR A 359 35.93 -26.10 44.20
N MET A 360 35.37 -25.81 45.38
CA MET A 360 33.93 -25.61 45.55
C MET A 360 33.42 -24.46 44.67
N VAL A 361 34.05 -23.28 44.67
CA VAL A 361 33.62 -22.15 43.83
C VAL A 361 33.66 -22.51 42.36
N ILE A 362 34.74 -23.15 41.88
CA ILE A 362 34.86 -23.61 40.49
C ILE A 362 33.72 -24.58 40.15
N SER A 363 33.37 -25.50 41.05
CA SER A 363 32.26 -26.44 40.84
C SER A 363 30.91 -25.73 40.70
N LYS A 364 30.66 -24.69 41.50
CA LYS A 364 29.43 -23.89 41.47
C LYS A 364 29.33 -23.07 40.18
N VAL A 365 30.43 -22.43 39.78
CA VAL A 365 30.52 -21.72 38.49
C VAL A 365 30.25 -22.71 37.35
N LYS A 366 30.87 -23.89 37.36
CA LYS A 366 30.66 -24.90 36.33
C LYS A 366 29.20 -25.37 36.26
N ALA A 367 28.59 -25.69 37.39
CA ALA A 367 27.19 -26.08 37.45
C ALA A 367 26.27 -24.98 36.87
N TYR A 368 26.55 -23.71 37.20
CA TYR A 368 25.82 -22.57 36.68
C TYR A 368 25.89 -22.45 35.15
N TYR A 369 27.10 -22.49 34.57
CA TYR A 369 27.27 -22.40 33.11
C TYR A 369 26.63 -23.58 32.38
N VAL A 370 26.80 -24.81 32.89
CA VAL A 370 26.18 -26.01 32.31
C VAL A 370 24.65 -25.91 32.35
N HIS A 371 24.07 -25.52 33.48
CA HIS A 371 22.63 -25.38 33.62
C HIS A 371 22.04 -24.38 32.62
N ASN A 372 22.65 -23.19 32.49
CA ASN A 372 22.18 -22.17 31.55
C ASN A 372 22.38 -22.56 30.09
N TYR A 373 23.47 -23.27 29.77
CA TYR A 373 23.65 -23.84 28.44
C TYR A 373 22.54 -24.84 28.10
N GLU A 374 22.24 -25.79 29.00
CA GLU A 374 21.19 -26.78 28.79
C GLU A 374 19.80 -26.14 28.66
N LEU A 375 19.49 -25.15 29.49
CA LEU A 375 18.23 -24.41 29.42
C LEU A 375 18.10 -23.64 28.09
N THR A 376 19.15 -22.94 27.68
CA THR A 376 19.18 -22.20 26.41
C THR A 376 19.09 -23.15 25.22
N LYS A 377 19.78 -24.30 25.27
CA LYS A 377 19.70 -25.35 24.25
C LYS A 377 18.28 -25.91 24.14
N LYS A 378 17.59 -26.14 25.27
CA LYS A 378 16.19 -26.59 25.26
C LYS A 378 15.28 -25.58 24.55
N HIS A 379 15.46 -24.29 24.80
CA HIS A 379 14.72 -23.25 24.07
C HIS A 379 15.09 -23.22 22.58
N PHE A 380 16.38 -23.32 22.25
CA PHE A 380 16.87 -23.42 20.87
C PHE A 380 16.20 -24.58 20.11
N ASP A 381 16.20 -25.78 20.67
CA ASP A 381 15.59 -26.96 20.07
C ASP A 381 14.07 -26.78 19.88
N GLY A 382 13.40 -26.09 20.82
CA GLY A 382 11.99 -25.73 20.72
C GLY A 382 11.72 -24.76 19.57
N TRP A 383 12.50 -23.69 19.47
CA TRP A 383 12.39 -22.72 18.37
C TRP A 383 12.76 -23.33 17.02
N GLN A 384 13.71 -24.26 16.96
CA GLN A 384 14.06 -24.95 15.73
C GLN A 384 12.89 -25.77 15.20
N LYS A 385 12.22 -26.56 16.06
CA LYS A 385 11.00 -27.28 15.69
C LYS A 385 9.87 -26.36 15.23
N GLN A 386 9.72 -25.20 15.89
CA GLN A 386 8.73 -24.21 15.52
C GLN A 386 9.04 -23.58 14.15
N LEU A 387 10.32 -23.30 13.87
CA LEU A 387 10.77 -22.80 12.57
C LEU A 387 10.48 -23.82 11.46
N ASP A 388 10.80 -25.10 11.68
CA ASP A 388 10.54 -26.16 10.71
C ASP A 388 9.03 -26.28 10.43
N LYS A 389 8.20 -26.20 11.47
CA LYS A 389 6.74 -26.17 11.33
C LYS A 389 6.27 -24.98 10.51
N TYR A 390 6.75 -23.77 10.81
CA TYR A 390 6.34 -22.57 10.07
C TYR A 390 6.81 -22.57 8.62
N ASN A 391 7.99 -23.11 8.33
CA ASN A 391 8.45 -23.29 6.96
C ASN A 391 7.56 -24.27 6.18
N SER A 392 7.12 -25.37 6.82
CA SER A 392 6.14 -26.29 6.22
C SER A 392 4.80 -25.59 5.96
N GLU A 393 4.24 -24.91 6.97
CA GLU A 393 2.98 -24.15 6.83
C GLU A 393 3.09 -23.08 5.72
N LEU A 394 4.25 -22.42 5.56
CA LEU A 394 4.49 -21.45 4.49
C LEU A 394 4.54 -22.12 3.11
N SER A 395 5.17 -23.29 3.01
CA SER A 395 5.21 -24.07 1.77
C SER A 395 3.79 -24.45 1.34
N ASP A 396 3.01 -25.03 2.26
CA ASP A 396 1.63 -25.45 2.00
C ASP A 396 0.77 -24.25 1.53
N LEU A 397 0.87 -23.10 2.21
CA LEU A 397 0.15 -21.89 1.81
C LEU A 397 0.57 -21.35 0.43
N THR A 398 1.84 -21.51 0.07
CA THR A 398 2.36 -21.07 -1.22
C THR A 398 1.85 -21.99 -2.34
N ASP A 399 1.87 -23.30 -2.11
CA ASP A 399 1.35 -24.31 -3.04
C ASP A 399 -0.16 -24.16 -3.23
N GLU A 400 -0.92 -23.93 -2.14
CA GLU A 400 -2.35 -23.62 -2.21
C GLU A 400 -2.64 -22.36 -3.04
N MET A 401 -1.86 -21.29 -2.83
CA MET A 401 -2.02 -20.04 -3.59
C MET A 401 -1.70 -20.25 -5.07
N GLU A 402 -0.66 -21.04 -5.39
CA GLU A 402 -0.30 -21.33 -6.78
C GLU A 402 -1.38 -22.17 -7.48
N SER A 403 -1.86 -23.22 -6.82
CA SER A 403 -2.97 -24.05 -7.33
C SER A 403 -4.23 -23.23 -7.54
N PHE A 404 -4.55 -22.31 -6.61
CA PHE A 404 -5.69 -21.41 -6.75
C PHE A 404 -5.52 -20.49 -7.95
N ASN A 405 -4.36 -19.85 -8.11
CA ASN A 405 -4.07 -18.95 -9.22
C ASN A 405 -4.11 -19.67 -10.59
N GLN A 406 -3.64 -20.92 -10.67
CA GLN A 406 -3.75 -21.72 -11.90
C GLN A 406 -5.21 -22.04 -12.24
N ALA A 407 -6.00 -22.49 -11.26
CA ALA A 407 -7.42 -22.76 -11.45
C ALA A 407 -8.20 -21.49 -11.85
N GLU A 408 -7.86 -20.35 -11.24
CA GLU A 408 -8.43 -19.05 -11.57
C GLU A 408 -8.15 -18.65 -13.02
N GLN A 409 -6.90 -18.76 -13.48
CA GLN A 409 -6.54 -18.42 -14.86
C GLN A 409 -7.35 -19.22 -15.88
N ILE A 410 -7.60 -20.50 -15.61
CA ILE A 410 -8.43 -21.36 -16.46
C ILE A 410 -9.88 -20.85 -16.50
N VAL A 411 -10.46 -20.53 -15.34
CA VAL A 411 -11.85 -20.05 -15.25
C VAL A 411 -12.01 -18.69 -15.92
N ILE A 412 -11.09 -17.75 -15.68
CA ILE A 412 -11.12 -16.41 -16.30
C ILE A 412 -11.00 -16.53 -17.81
N GLU A 413 -10.06 -17.34 -18.32
CA GLU A 413 -9.88 -17.50 -19.76
C GLU A 413 -11.13 -18.14 -20.41
N SER A 414 -11.69 -19.18 -19.80
CA SER A 414 -12.94 -19.78 -20.27
C SER A 414 -14.11 -18.79 -20.29
N SER A 415 -14.24 -17.97 -19.24
CA SER A 415 -15.28 -16.94 -19.16
C SER A 415 -15.09 -15.84 -20.21
N ARG A 416 -13.84 -15.46 -20.50
CA ARG A 416 -13.49 -14.50 -21.55
C ARG A 416 -13.84 -15.03 -22.93
N GLU A 417 -13.48 -16.27 -23.24
CA GLU A 417 -13.83 -16.91 -24.51
C GLU A 417 -15.35 -16.96 -24.72
N GLU A 418 -16.10 -17.34 -23.69
CA GLU A 418 -17.57 -17.37 -23.74
C GLU A 418 -18.15 -15.95 -23.94
N SER A 419 -17.65 -14.97 -23.19
CA SER A 419 -18.08 -13.57 -23.30
C SER A 419 -17.76 -12.97 -24.66
N GLU A 420 -16.61 -13.28 -25.25
CA GLU A 420 -16.24 -12.83 -26.60
C GLU A 420 -17.16 -13.40 -27.67
N LYS A 421 -17.50 -14.69 -27.57
CA LYS A 421 -18.45 -15.33 -28.47
C LYS A 421 -19.84 -14.69 -28.37
N GLN A 422 -20.33 -14.50 -27.14
CA GLN A 422 -21.62 -13.85 -26.88
C GLN A 422 -21.62 -12.42 -27.41
N LEU A 423 -20.54 -11.66 -27.19
CA LEU A 423 -20.39 -10.30 -27.69
C LEU A 423 -20.48 -10.25 -29.22
N GLU A 424 -19.88 -11.19 -29.93
CA GLU A 424 -19.92 -11.22 -31.40
C GLU A 424 -21.33 -11.53 -31.94
N GLU A 425 -22.05 -12.44 -31.27
CA GLU A 425 -23.46 -12.72 -31.57
C GLU A 425 -24.35 -11.49 -31.32
N ASP A 426 -24.15 -10.81 -30.19
CA ASP A 426 -24.88 -9.60 -29.81
C ASP A 426 -24.55 -8.41 -30.70
N ARG A 427 -23.28 -8.27 -31.14
CA ARG A 427 -22.87 -7.31 -32.17
C ARG A 427 -23.61 -7.54 -33.47
N SER A 428 -23.64 -8.78 -33.93
CA SER A 428 -24.34 -9.18 -35.16
C SER A 428 -25.85 -8.94 -35.07
N HIS A 429 -26.46 -9.20 -33.92
CA HIS A 429 -27.87 -8.90 -33.67
C HIS A 429 -28.12 -7.38 -33.61
N THR A 430 -27.29 -6.62 -32.90
CA THR A 430 -27.35 -5.16 -32.76
C THR A 430 -27.22 -4.47 -34.12
N MET A 431 -26.25 -4.88 -34.93
CA MET A 431 -26.05 -4.38 -36.29
C MET A 431 -27.28 -4.61 -37.17
N ARG A 432 -27.92 -5.79 -37.08
CA ARG A 432 -29.15 -6.10 -37.84
C ARG A 432 -30.35 -5.30 -37.35
N ARG A 433 -30.58 -5.27 -36.04
CA ARG A 433 -31.73 -4.60 -35.40
C ARG A 433 -31.77 -3.10 -35.66
N TRP A 434 -30.61 -2.45 -35.54
CA TRP A 434 -30.50 -0.99 -35.62
C TRP A 434 -30.06 -0.49 -37.00
N LYS A 435 -29.89 -1.39 -37.99
CA LYS A 435 -29.42 -1.04 -39.34
C LYS A 435 -30.26 0.07 -39.96
N GLY A 436 -29.60 1.16 -40.33
CA GLY A 436 -30.23 2.30 -40.99
C GLY A 436 -31.11 3.15 -40.07
N LEU A 437 -31.15 2.88 -38.76
CA LEU A 437 -31.81 3.72 -37.76
C LEU A 437 -30.82 4.71 -37.13
N TYR A 438 -31.31 5.92 -36.92
CA TYR A 438 -30.53 7.03 -36.40
C TYR A 438 -31.33 7.70 -35.29
N GLY A 439 -30.66 8.06 -34.21
CA GLY A 439 -31.20 8.99 -33.23
C GLY A 439 -31.02 10.40 -33.75
N PHE A 440 -31.92 11.31 -33.40
CA PHE A 440 -31.72 12.71 -33.69
C PHE A 440 -32.26 13.64 -32.61
N ARG A 441 -31.73 14.85 -32.59
CA ARG A 441 -32.22 15.99 -31.83
C ARG A 441 -32.25 17.21 -32.73
N TRP A 442 -33.40 17.85 -32.83
CA TRP A 442 -33.58 19.08 -33.62
C TRP A 442 -33.62 20.30 -32.70
N LYS A 443 -32.59 21.15 -32.77
CA LYS A 443 -32.56 22.44 -32.06
C LYS A 443 -33.63 23.37 -32.66
N ASN A 444 -34.47 23.93 -31.80
CA ASN A 444 -35.63 24.75 -32.20
C ASN A 444 -36.57 24.01 -33.16
N GLU A 445 -36.90 22.76 -32.81
CA GLU A 445 -37.84 21.94 -33.58
C GLU A 445 -39.14 22.70 -33.83
N ARG A 446 -39.56 22.71 -35.11
CA ARG A 446 -40.82 23.33 -35.49
C ARG A 446 -41.95 22.38 -35.12
N LYS A 447 -42.87 22.85 -34.27
CA LYS A 447 -44.05 22.08 -33.84
C LYS A 447 -44.88 21.54 -35.01
N SER A 448 -44.90 22.27 -36.13
CA SER A 448 -45.57 21.84 -37.37
C SER A 448 -45.11 20.47 -37.88
N TRP A 449 -43.83 20.13 -37.71
CA TRP A 449 -43.30 18.84 -38.16
C TRP A 449 -43.25 17.76 -37.08
N SER A 450 -43.49 18.10 -35.81
CA SER A 450 -43.57 17.12 -34.72
C SER A 450 -44.94 16.49 -34.57
N GLU A 451 -46.00 17.18 -35.00
CA GLU A 451 -47.41 16.78 -34.81
C GLU A 451 -48.11 16.35 -36.11
N THR A 452 -47.38 16.29 -37.23
CA THR A 452 -47.85 15.75 -38.52
C THR A 452 -48.28 14.29 -38.39
N GLY A 453 -49.43 13.95 -38.96
CA GLY A 453 -49.94 12.58 -39.01
C GLY A 453 -49.41 11.80 -40.22
N SER A 454 -48.83 12.49 -41.21
CA SER A 454 -48.27 11.89 -42.41
C SER A 454 -46.76 11.64 -42.30
N PRO A 455 -46.21 10.67 -43.04
CA PRO A 455 -44.77 10.44 -43.06
C PRO A 455 -44.01 11.67 -43.55
N VAL A 456 -42.87 11.96 -42.93
CA VAL A 456 -41.99 13.08 -43.31
C VAL A 456 -40.60 12.57 -43.69
N PHE A 457 -40.10 13.04 -44.83
CA PHE A 457 -38.74 12.80 -45.30
C PHE A 457 -37.95 14.10 -45.31
N PHE A 458 -36.81 14.13 -44.62
CA PHE A 458 -35.86 15.23 -44.64
C PHE A 458 -34.88 15.03 -45.81
N ASP A 459 -34.92 15.92 -46.79
CA ASP A 459 -33.90 16.02 -47.83
C ASP A 459 -32.76 16.91 -47.36
N ILE A 460 -31.63 16.29 -47.04
CA ILE A 460 -30.41 16.96 -46.61
C ILE A 460 -29.44 17.24 -47.77
N GLY A 461 -29.83 16.97 -49.02
CA GLY A 461 -28.99 17.17 -50.18
C GLY A 461 -27.96 16.08 -50.46
N LYS A 462 -28.18 14.88 -49.94
CA LYS A 462 -27.33 13.70 -50.20
C LYS A 462 -28.07 12.71 -51.08
N ASP A 463 -27.42 11.61 -51.42
CA ASP A 463 -27.98 10.46 -52.13
C ASP A 463 -28.94 9.61 -51.27
N TYR A 464 -29.43 10.17 -50.16
CA TYR A 464 -30.39 9.56 -49.25
C TYR A 464 -31.22 10.63 -48.53
N LEU A 465 -32.37 10.18 -48.02
CA LEU A 465 -33.28 10.96 -47.18
C LEU A 465 -33.28 10.38 -45.76
N PHE A 466 -33.64 11.21 -44.79
CA PHE A 466 -34.03 10.71 -43.47
C PHE A 466 -35.54 10.71 -43.35
N GLN A 467 -36.14 9.53 -43.22
CA GLN A 467 -37.55 9.39 -42.88
C GLN A 467 -37.71 9.53 -41.36
N ARG A 468 -38.61 10.39 -40.88
CA ARG A 468 -38.98 10.40 -39.47
C ARG A 468 -39.78 9.14 -39.14
N THR A 469 -39.28 8.33 -38.22
CA THR A 469 -39.95 7.08 -37.78
C THR A 469 -40.51 7.18 -36.36
N GLY A 470 -40.16 8.23 -35.63
CA GLY A 470 -40.66 8.49 -34.29
C GLY A 470 -40.25 9.88 -33.79
N PRO A 471 -40.53 10.21 -32.52
CA PRO A 471 -40.23 11.53 -31.97
C PRO A 471 -38.75 11.90 -32.05
N LYS A 472 -37.86 10.93 -31.82
CA LYS A 472 -36.40 11.10 -31.77
C LYS A 472 -35.64 10.13 -32.68
N THR A 473 -36.32 9.48 -33.61
CA THR A 473 -35.73 8.46 -34.49
C THR A 473 -35.96 8.77 -35.97
N LEU A 474 -34.91 8.55 -36.75
CA LEU A 474 -34.89 8.65 -38.20
C LEU A 474 -34.51 7.30 -38.80
N ARG A 475 -34.98 7.04 -40.01
CA ARG A 475 -34.50 5.96 -40.87
C ARG A 475 -33.82 6.56 -42.09
N LYS A 476 -32.58 6.16 -42.34
CA LYS A 476 -31.88 6.49 -43.58
C LYS A 476 -32.46 5.66 -44.73
N VAL A 477 -32.95 6.32 -45.76
CA VAL A 477 -33.51 5.71 -46.97
C VAL A 477 -32.72 6.23 -48.17
N SER A 478 -32.05 5.36 -48.92
CA SER A 478 -31.34 5.81 -50.12
C SER A 478 -32.32 6.41 -51.12
N LEU A 479 -31.86 7.44 -51.85
CA LEU A 479 -32.69 8.12 -52.84
C LEU A 479 -33.14 7.15 -53.93
N ALA A 480 -32.28 6.21 -54.33
CA ALA A 480 -32.63 5.17 -55.29
C ALA A 480 -33.76 4.25 -54.78
N ILE A 481 -33.71 3.79 -53.52
CA ILE A 481 -34.77 2.96 -52.93
C ILE A 481 -36.07 3.76 -52.81
N PHE A 482 -35.96 5.02 -52.37
CA PHE A 482 -37.10 5.93 -52.28
C PHE A 482 -37.79 6.11 -53.65
N LEU A 483 -37.01 6.42 -54.69
CA LEU A 483 -37.55 6.61 -56.03
C LEU A 483 -38.10 5.30 -56.60
N ASN A 484 -37.41 4.16 -56.47
CA ASN A 484 -37.96 2.88 -56.93
C ASN A 484 -39.30 2.53 -56.27
N LYS A 485 -39.50 2.93 -55.00
CA LYS A 485 -40.75 2.69 -54.28
C LYS A 485 -41.88 3.62 -54.72
N TYR A 486 -41.60 4.90 -54.97
CA TYR A 486 -42.61 5.93 -55.22
C TYR A 486 -42.68 6.42 -56.67
N ASN A 487 -41.78 5.94 -57.52
CA ASN A 487 -41.61 6.21 -58.95
C ASN A 487 -40.81 5.07 -59.66
N PRO A 488 -41.37 3.85 -59.78
CA PRO A 488 -40.65 2.69 -60.30
C PRO A 488 -40.25 2.84 -61.79
N PRO A 489 -39.02 2.44 -62.19
CA PRO A 489 -38.58 2.49 -63.58
C PRO A 489 -39.40 1.51 -64.45
N GLY A 490 -39.91 2.01 -65.59
CA GLY A 490 -40.91 1.35 -66.44
C GLY A 490 -42.19 2.17 -66.65
N ALA A 491 -42.30 3.31 -65.98
CA ALA A 491 -43.45 4.21 -66.07
C ALA A 491 -43.36 5.33 -67.13
N SER A 492 -42.19 5.52 -67.75
CA SER A 492 -41.88 6.67 -68.63
C SER A 492 -41.12 6.27 -69.91
N SER A 493 -41.52 5.19 -70.57
CA SER A 493 -41.05 4.86 -71.92
C SER A 493 -42.21 4.49 -72.84
N MET A 494 -43.07 5.46 -73.15
CA MET A 494 -43.82 5.54 -74.41
C MET A 494 -44.24 6.99 -74.62
N ALA A 495 -43.42 7.75 -75.34
CA ALA A 495 -43.79 8.91 -76.16
C ALA A 495 -42.50 9.50 -76.77
N ILE A 496 -42.07 8.93 -77.89
CA ILE A 496 -41.62 9.73 -79.04
C ILE A 496 -42.60 9.40 -80.16
#